data_AF-A0A377AL57-F1
#
_entry.id   AF-A0A377AL57-F1
#
_cell.length_a   1.000
_cell.length_b   1.000
_cell.length_c   1.000
_cell.angle_alpha   90.00
_cell.angle_beta   90.00
_cell.angle_gamma   90.00
#
_symmetry.space_group_name_H-M   'P 1'
#
loop_
_entity.id
_entity.type
_entity.pdbx_description
1 polymer ?
#
loop_
_entity_poly.entity_id
_entity_poly.type
_entity_poly.pdbx_seq_one_letter_code
_entity_poly.pdbx_strand_id
1 'polypeptide(L)' 'MVGSETRVKVVKNKIAAPFKQAEFQILYGEGINFYGELVDLGVKEKLIEKAGAWYSYKGEKIGQGKAECDCLAER' A
#
# COMPACT_ATOMS: atom_id res chain seq x y z
N MET A 1 -7.69 -13.29 -13.21
CA MET A 1 -7.32 -11.87 -13.38
C MET A 1 -7.80 -11.15 -12.13
N VAL A 2 -6.89 -10.84 -11.19
CA VAL A 2 -7.26 -10.61 -9.78
C VAL A 2 -7.28 -9.13 -9.36
N GLY A 3 -6.92 -8.21 -10.26
CA GLY A 3 -7.02 -6.76 -10.03
C GLY A 3 -6.38 -5.95 -11.15
N SER A 4 -6.59 -4.64 -11.13
CA SER A 4 -5.97 -3.66 -12.05
C SER A 4 -5.08 -2.69 -11.29
N GLU A 5 -3.86 -2.48 -11.78
CA GLU A 5 -3.01 -1.38 -11.31
C GLU A 5 -3.50 -0.07 -11.91
N THR A 6 -3.81 0.89 -11.04
CA THR A 6 -4.40 2.18 -11.43
C THR A 6 -3.49 3.32 -10.98
N ARG A 7 -3.14 4.20 -11.92
CA ARG A 7 -2.38 5.42 -11.65
C ARG A 7 -3.29 6.63 -11.81
N VAL A 8 -3.38 7.44 -10.75
CA VAL A 8 -4.20 8.67 -10.73
C VAL A 8 -3.28 9.89 -10.62
N LYS A 9 -3.47 10.85 -11.53
CA LYS A 9 -2.76 12.14 -11.52
C LYS A 9 -3.72 13.27 -11.21
N VAL A 10 -3.41 14.06 -10.19
CA VAL A 10 -4.22 15.23 -9.83
C VAL A 10 -3.85 16.40 -10.74
N VAL A 11 -4.58 16.56 -11.84
CA VAL A 11 -4.29 17.59 -12.87
C VAL A 11 -4.62 19.01 -12.39
N LYS A 12 -5.61 19.17 -11.51
CA LYS A 12 -6.02 20.47 -10.97
C LYS A 12 -6.35 20.33 -9.49
N ASN A 13 -5.68 21.10 -8.64
CA ASN A 13 -5.96 21.20 -7.22
C ASN A 13 -5.93 22.68 -6.81
N LYS A 14 -6.94 23.15 -6.09
CA LYS A 14 -7.02 24.52 -5.56
C LYS A 14 -6.63 24.63 -4.08
N ILE A 15 -6.48 23.50 -3.39
CA ILE A 15 -6.27 23.43 -1.94
C ILE A 15 -4.81 23.11 -1.60
N ALA A 16 -4.15 22.29 -2.42
CA ALA A 16 -2.75 21.94 -2.24
C ALA A 16 -2.01 21.89 -3.59
N ALA A 17 -0.71 21.58 -3.55
CA ALA A 17 0.13 21.50 -4.73
C ALA A 17 -0.49 20.57 -5.81
N PRO A 18 -0.69 21.07 -7.04
CA PRO A 18 -1.20 20.27 -8.14
C PRO A 18 -0.13 19.28 -8.66
N PHE A 19 -0.54 18.37 -9.53
CA PHE A 19 0.29 17.41 -10.26
C PHE A 19 0.94 16.29 -9.44
N LYS A 20 0.46 16.05 -8.22
CA LYS A 20 0.79 14.82 -7.47
C LYS A 20 0.23 13.58 -8.18
N GLN A 21 0.94 12.48 -8.03
CA GLN A 21 0.60 11.18 -8.59
C GLN A 21 0.42 10.17 -7.45
N ALA A 22 -0.57 9.31 -7.58
CA ALA A 22 -0.81 8.18 -6.69
C ALA A 22 -0.99 6.91 -7.52
N GLU A 23 -0.48 5.79 -7.01
CA GLU A 23 -0.50 4.49 -7.66
C GLU A 23 -1.05 3.47 -6.68
N PHE A 24 -2.15 2.82 -7.03
CA PHE A 24 -2.80 1.82 -6.20
C PHE A 24 -3.38 0.69 -7.03
N GLN A 25 -3.64 -0.44 -6.38
CA GLN A 25 -4.26 -1.60 -7.00
C GLN A 25 -5.75 -1.62 -6.67
N ILE A 26 -6.58 -1.87 -7.69
CA ILE A 26 -8.02 -2.08 -7.55
C ILE A 26 -8.28 -3.57 -7.75
N LEU A 27 -8.74 -4.24 -6.69
CA LEU A 27 -9.20 -5.62 -6.72
C LEU A 27 -10.66 -5.68 -7.19
N TYR A 28 -10.97 -6.60 -8.10
CA TYR A 28 -12.33 -6.73 -8.61
C TYR A 28 -13.24 -7.35 -7.54
N GLY A 29 -14.24 -6.60 -7.07
CA GLY A 29 -15.20 -7.05 -6.05
C GLY A 29 -14.96 -6.48 -4.65
N GLU A 30 -13.71 -6.12 -4.33
CA GLU A 30 -13.34 -5.51 -3.04
C GLU A 30 -13.02 -4.02 -3.16
N GLY A 31 -12.67 -3.54 -4.36
CA GLY A 31 -12.36 -2.13 -4.60
C GLY A 31 -10.88 -1.82 -4.40
N ILE A 32 -10.58 -0.70 -3.75
CA ILE A 32 -9.19 -0.22 -3.62
C ILE A 32 -8.47 -1.03 -2.55
N ASN A 33 -7.31 -1.60 -2.88
CA ASN A 33 -6.45 -2.28 -1.92
C ASN A 33 -5.73 -1.27 -1.01
N PHE A 34 -6.42 -0.83 0.04
CA PHE A 34 -5.92 0.15 1.00
C PHE A 34 -4.73 -0.37 1.82
N TYR A 35 -4.81 -1.61 2.30
CA TYR A 35 -3.76 -2.21 3.12
C TYR A 35 -2.44 -2.41 2.34
N GLY A 36 -2.54 -2.79 1.06
CA GLY A 36 -1.38 -2.90 0.18
C GLY A 36 -0.66 -1.55 -0.02
N GLU A 37 -1.41 -0.44 -0.15
CA GLU A 37 -0.84 0.91 -0.23
C GLU A 37 -0.19 1.32 1.09
N LEU A 38 -0.82 1.00 2.23
CA LEU A 38 -0.30 1.30 3.56
C LEU A 38 1.06 0.63 3.81
N VAL A 39 1.23 -0.63 3.41
CA VAL A 39 2.51 -1.33 3.54
C VAL A 39 3.57 -0.69 2.63
N ASP A 40 3.23 -0.32 1.40
CA ASP A 40 4.16 0.31 0.46
C ASP A 40 4.65 1.67 1.00
N LEU A 41 3.71 2.47 1.52
CA LEU A 41 4.02 3.75 2.15
C LEU A 41 4.83 3.57 3.42
N GLY A 42 4.51 2.57 4.24
CA GLY A 42 5.25 2.26 5.47
C GLY A 42 6.69 1.82 5.22
N VAL A 43 6.95 1.09 4.13
CA VAL A 43 8.32 0.75 3.70
C VAL A 43 9.04 2.00 3.19
N LYS A 44 8.37 2.85 2.40
CA LYS A 44 8.93 4.08 1.86
C LYS A 44 9.35 5.06 2.97
N GLU A 45 8.52 5.21 4.00
CA GLU A 45 8.77 6.06 5.16
C GLU A 45 9.66 5.39 6.23
N LYS A 46 10.19 4.19 5.96
CA LYS A 46 11.03 3.38 6.87
C LYS A 46 10.39 3.07 8.23
N LEU A 47 9.05 3.08 8.30
CA LEU A 47 8.29 2.63 9.47
C LEU A 47 8.21 1.11 9.53
N ILE A 48 8.26 0.46 8.36
CA ILE A 48 8.27 -0.98 8.18
C ILE A 48 9.64 -1.40 7.64
N GLU A 49 10.31 -2.30 8.34
CA GLU A 49 11.58 -2.88 7.89
C GLU A 49 11.34 -4.11 7.02
N LYS A 50 11.99 -4.14 5.86
CA LYS A 50 11.91 -5.26 4.92
C LYS A 50 13.20 -6.08 4.97
N ALA A 51 13.14 -7.25 5.60
CA ALA A 51 14.21 -8.24 5.60
C ALA A 51 13.95 -9.29 4.50
N GLY A 52 14.26 -8.94 3.25
CA GLY A 52 14.01 -9.82 2.10
C GLY A 52 12.51 -9.99 1.81
N ALA A 53 11.97 -11.18 2.07
CA ALA A 53 10.55 -11.47 1.95
C ALA A 53 9.76 -11.16 3.24
N TRP A 54 10.42 -10.80 4.34
CA TRP A 54 9.78 -10.56 5.63
C TRP A 54 9.55 -9.08 5.89
N TYR A 55 8.38 -8.75 6.42
CA TYR A 55 8.03 -7.43 6.89
C TYR A 55 8.04 -7.42 8.44
N SER A 56 8.67 -6.40 9.01
CA SER A 56 8.73 -6.17 10.45
C SER A 56 8.26 -4.75 10.77
N TYR A 57 7.39 -4.60 11.76
CA TYR A 57 6.94 -3.30 12.25
C TYR A 57 7.29 -3.18 13.73
N LYS A 58 8.14 -2.20 14.07
CA LYS A 58 8.58 -1.91 15.45
C LYS A 58 9.09 -3.15 16.22
N GLY A 59 9.79 -4.06 15.54
CA GLY A 59 10.36 -5.27 16.13
C GLY A 59 9.43 -6.49 16.14
N GLU A 60 8.15 -6.33 15.81
CA GLU A 60 7.21 -7.44 15.65
C GLU A 60 7.12 -7.86 14.17
N LYS A 61 7.17 -9.16 13.89
CA LYS A 61 7.11 -9.69 12.53
C LYS A 61 5.66 -9.73 12.08
N ILE A 62 5.35 -8.94 11.04
CA ILE A 62 3.98 -8.77 10.51
C ILE A 62 3.66 -9.74 9.36
N GLY A 63 4.64 -10.43 8.78
CA GLY A 63 4.37 -11.54 7.84
C GLY A 63 5.39 -11.72 6.73
N GLN A 64 5.19 -12.77 5.91
CA GLN A 64 6.02 -13.10 4.76
C GLN A 64 5.33 -12.69 3.44
N GLY A 65 5.85 -11.64 2.80
CA GLY A 65 5.39 -11.19 1.49
C GLY A 65 4.23 -10.19 1.54
N LYS A 66 4.03 -9.48 0.41
CA LYS A 66 3.03 -8.39 0.28
C LYS A 66 1.58 -8.88 0.40
N ALA A 67 1.33 -10.17 0.14
CA ALA A 67 0.02 -10.81 0.21
C ALA A 67 -0.33 -11.35 1.60
N GLU A 68 0.66 -11.67 2.45
CA GLU A 68 0.42 -12.18 3.82
C GLU A 68 0.53 -11.09 4.88
N CYS A 69 1.04 -9.91 4.50
CA CYS A 69 0.93 -8.69 5.31
C CYS A 69 -0.52 -8.16 5.42
N ASP A 70 -1.50 -8.91 4.88
CA ASP A 70 -2.93 -8.71 5.03
C ASP A 70 -3.44 -9.07 6.44
N CYS A 71 -2.55 -9.51 7.35
CA CYS A 71 -2.87 -9.77 8.77
C CYS A 71 -3.41 -8.55 9.55
N LEU A 72 -3.53 -7.38 8.92
CA LEU A 72 -4.20 -6.19 9.45
C LEU A 72 -5.71 -6.12 9.10
N ALA A 73 -6.22 -7.01 8.24
CA ALA A 73 -7.61 -7.02 7.79
C ALA A 73 -8.57 -7.80 8.71
N GLU A 74 -8.06 -8.73 9.52
CA GLU A 74 -8.88 -9.56 10.43
C GLU A 74 -8.62 -9.26 11.92
N ARG A 75 -9.03 -8.06 12.34
CA ARG A 75 -9.31 -7.79 13.75
C ARG A 75 -10.62 -7.01 13.93
#